data_AF-A0A519KN08-F1
#
_entry.id   AF-A0A519KN08-F1
#
_cell.length_a   1.000
_cell.length_b   1.000
_cell.length_c   1.000
_cell.angle_alpha   90.00
_cell.angle_beta   90.00
_cell.angle_gamma   90.00
#
_symmetry.space_group_name_H-M   'P 1'
#
loop_
_entity.id
_entity.type
_entity.pdbx_description
1 polymer ?
#
loop_
_entity_poly.entity_id
_entity_poly.type
_entity_poly.pdbx_seq_one_letter_code
_entity_poly.pdbx_strand_id
1 'polypeptide(L)'
;NGHIASVTLESGEVVTGDLFIDCSGFKGLLIGETMESPFEDWTKWLPCDRAMAVPCARSDDFTPYTRSTAREAGWQWRIPLQHRTGNGYVYSSAFISDDEAARTLMDNLDGEALADPRPIRFKAGRRTESWKGNCVAIGLASGFLEPLESTSIYLVQIAINNLVQLWPRKAMDPVLIKEFNRLVDNEYDRVRDFLILHYHANTRDDAELWRYTREMSVPDSLQDKIDRFRHRGDIPFYRSGLFAPPSWVSVMFGQGLKPEGHDRLTERLKLEDVQQRLETLRRKISNRVDAMPTHDQFVRDYCGVKEAA
;
A
#
# COMPACT_ATOMS: atom_id res chain seq x y z
N ASN A 1 14.29 -1.32 34.02
CA ASN A 1 14.89 -0.83 32.75
C ASN A 1 13.82 -0.49 31.70
N GLY A 2 12.51 -0.59 32.00
CA GLY A 2 11.45 -0.25 31.03
C GLY A 2 11.19 -1.32 29.97
N HIS A 3 11.78 -2.52 30.11
CA HIS A 3 11.51 -3.65 29.23
C HIS A 3 10.28 -4.43 29.70
N ILE A 4 9.59 -5.05 28.75
CA ILE A 4 8.52 -6.01 29.02
C ILE A 4 9.16 -7.27 29.62
N ALA A 5 8.66 -7.72 30.77
CA ALA A 5 9.14 -8.93 31.43
C ALA A 5 8.33 -10.18 31.02
N SER A 6 7.03 -10.03 30.85
CA SER A 6 6.11 -11.12 30.53
C SER A 6 4.79 -10.61 29.97
N VAL A 7 4.00 -11.53 29.40
CA VAL A 7 2.58 -11.34 29.06
C VAL A 7 1.78 -12.31 29.92
N THR A 8 0.72 -11.82 30.57
CA THR A 8 -0.22 -12.68 31.32
C THR A 8 -1.44 -12.96 30.44
N LEU A 9 -1.72 -14.23 30.20
CA LEU A 9 -2.85 -14.68 29.40
C LEU A 9 -4.15 -14.63 30.23
N GLU A 10 -5.30 -14.69 29.56
CA GLU A 10 -6.62 -14.80 30.23
C GLU A 10 -6.73 -16.01 31.16
N SER A 11 -5.96 -17.08 30.87
CA SER A 11 -5.87 -18.28 31.72
C SER A 11 -5.12 -18.03 33.04
N GLY A 12 -4.46 -16.88 33.20
CA GLY A 12 -3.52 -16.59 34.29
C GLY A 12 -2.11 -17.11 34.06
N GLU A 13 -1.86 -17.83 32.95
CA GLU A 13 -0.51 -18.25 32.56
C GLU A 13 0.37 -17.02 32.27
N VAL A 14 1.61 -17.06 32.75
CA VAL A 14 2.59 -15.99 32.56
C VAL A 14 3.66 -16.45 31.57
N VAL A 15 3.70 -15.83 30.40
CA VAL A 15 4.68 -16.09 29.35
C VAL A 15 5.81 -15.07 29.48
N THR A 16 6.98 -15.50 29.93
CA THR A 16 8.20 -14.67 30.01
C THR A 16 8.97 -14.68 28.70
N GLY A 17 9.72 -13.61 28.40
CA GLY A 17 10.56 -13.56 27.21
C GLY A 17 11.57 -12.41 27.25
N ASP A 18 12.62 -12.53 26.44
CA ASP A 18 13.65 -11.50 26.31
C ASP A 18 13.30 -10.46 25.24
N LEU A 19 12.56 -10.85 24.20
CA LEU A 19 12.10 -10.04 23.08
C LEU A 19 10.63 -10.35 22.81
N PHE A 20 9.81 -9.31 22.64
CA PHE A 20 8.39 -9.42 22.32
C PHE A 20 8.12 -8.81 20.94
N ILE A 21 7.35 -9.53 20.11
CA ILE A 21 6.92 -9.04 18.80
C ILE A 21 5.44 -8.68 18.89
N ASP A 22 5.12 -7.40 18.77
CA ASP A 22 3.75 -6.91 18.78
C ASP A 22 3.11 -7.06 17.41
N CYS A 23 2.25 -8.09 17.29
CA CYS A 23 1.38 -8.34 16.15
C CYS A 23 -0.11 -8.16 16.52
N SER A 24 -0.43 -7.40 17.58
CA SER A 24 -1.77 -7.31 18.18
C SER A 24 -2.79 -6.48 17.39
N GLY A 25 -2.50 -6.15 16.13
CA GLY A 25 -3.38 -5.34 15.30
C GLY A 25 -3.27 -3.84 15.59
N PHE A 26 -4.30 -3.08 15.20
CA PHE A 26 -4.39 -1.63 15.43
C PHE A 26 -4.27 -1.21 16.90
N LYS A 27 -4.58 -2.13 17.82
CA LYS A 27 -4.49 -1.86 19.26
C LYS A 27 -3.05 -1.54 19.68
N GLY A 28 -2.05 -2.22 19.09
CA GLY A 28 -0.65 -2.07 19.49
C GLY A 28 -0.48 -2.24 20.99
N LEU A 29 -1.01 -3.34 21.53
CA LEU A 29 -1.10 -3.62 22.97
C LEU A 29 0.26 -3.48 23.68
N LEU A 30 1.34 -3.94 23.04
CA LEU A 30 2.67 -3.88 23.63
C LEU A 30 3.37 -2.59 23.23
N ILE A 31 3.48 -2.28 21.94
CA ILE A 31 4.27 -1.13 21.48
C ILE A 31 3.61 0.22 21.80
N GLY A 32 2.28 0.26 21.72
CA GLY A 32 1.47 1.46 21.87
C GLY A 32 1.01 1.67 23.31
N GLU A 33 0.27 0.72 23.87
CA GLU A 33 -0.30 0.87 25.22
C GLU A 33 0.75 0.65 26.32
N THR A 34 1.64 -0.35 26.17
CA THR A 34 2.60 -0.68 27.25
C THR A 34 3.91 0.10 27.13
N MET A 35 4.48 0.18 25.93
CA MET A 35 5.76 0.86 25.67
C MET A 35 5.59 2.34 25.30
N GLU A 36 4.35 2.81 25.14
CA GLU A 36 4.03 4.22 24.87
C GLU A 36 4.79 4.78 23.67
N SER A 37 4.93 4.00 22.59
CA SER A 37 5.48 4.49 21.33
C SER A 37 4.47 5.43 20.65
N PRO A 38 4.82 6.70 20.38
CA PRO A 38 3.92 7.64 19.73
C PRO A 38 3.45 7.16 18.35
N PHE A 39 2.25 7.56 17.95
CA PHE A 39 1.70 7.32 16.62
C PHE A 39 1.64 8.64 15.85
N GLU A 40 2.29 8.69 14.69
CA GLU A 40 2.25 9.81 13.77
C GLU A 40 1.03 9.69 12.85
N ASP A 41 0.12 10.65 12.95
CA ASP A 41 -1.12 10.68 12.18
C ASP A 41 -0.92 11.34 10.81
N TRP A 42 -1.26 10.62 9.75
CA TRP A 42 -1.15 11.07 8.36
C TRP A 42 -2.51 11.34 7.69
N THR A 43 -3.61 11.38 8.46
CA THR A 43 -4.97 11.62 7.95
C THR A 43 -5.08 12.94 7.16
N LYS A 44 -4.26 13.94 7.49
CA LYS A 44 -4.18 15.21 6.73
C LYS A 44 -3.75 15.07 5.27
N TRP A 45 -3.15 13.93 4.91
CA TRP A 45 -2.72 13.63 3.53
C TRP A 45 -3.44 12.42 2.94
N LEU A 46 -3.80 11.46 3.79
CA LEU A 46 -4.52 10.24 3.43
C LEU A 46 -5.81 10.19 4.25
N PRO A 47 -6.88 10.88 3.80
CA PRO A 47 -8.05 11.16 4.62
C PRO A 47 -9.00 9.98 4.79
N CYS A 48 -8.83 8.90 4.02
CA CYS A 48 -9.60 7.68 4.19
C CYS A 48 -9.30 7.06 5.55
N ASP A 49 -10.35 6.70 6.28
CA ASP A 49 -10.30 6.19 7.66
C ASP A 49 -11.24 5.00 7.89
N ARG A 50 -12.01 4.62 6.84
CA ARG A 50 -12.97 3.52 6.88
C ARG A 50 -12.91 2.68 5.62
N ALA A 51 -13.37 1.45 5.77
CA ALA A 51 -13.70 0.61 4.63
C ALA A 51 -14.96 -0.23 4.90
N MET A 52 -15.72 -0.49 3.84
CA MET A 52 -16.70 -1.58 3.80
C MET A 52 -16.10 -2.69 2.94
N ALA A 53 -16.13 -3.93 3.40
CA ALA A 53 -15.58 -5.08 2.67
C ALA A 53 -16.63 -6.17 2.51
N VAL A 54 -16.80 -6.70 1.29
CA VAL A 54 -17.77 -7.75 0.99
C VAL A 54 -17.25 -8.68 -0.11
N PRO A 55 -17.30 -10.02 0.08
CA PRO A 55 -17.09 -10.97 -0.99
C PRO A 55 -18.36 -11.09 -1.86
N CYS A 56 -18.20 -11.25 -3.16
CA CYS A 56 -19.29 -11.63 -4.06
C CYS A 56 -18.95 -12.90 -4.84
N ALA A 57 -19.98 -13.53 -5.42
CA ALA A 57 -19.83 -14.64 -6.34
C ALA A 57 -18.85 -14.25 -7.45
N ARG A 58 -18.01 -15.20 -7.88
CA ARG A 58 -17.07 -14.98 -8.97
C ARG A 58 -17.84 -14.68 -10.25
N SER A 59 -17.42 -13.65 -10.98
CA SER A 59 -17.87 -13.38 -12.34
C SER A 59 -16.93 -14.00 -13.38
N ASP A 60 -17.40 -14.10 -14.62
CA ASP A 60 -16.60 -14.57 -15.75
C ASP A 60 -15.43 -13.63 -16.09
N ASP A 61 -15.46 -12.38 -15.61
CA ASP A 61 -14.36 -11.40 -15.74
C ASP A 61 -13.20 -11.70 -14.76
N PHE A 62 -12.52 -12.84 -14.96
CA PHE A 62 -11.40 -13.27 -14.13
C PHE A 62 -10.08 -12.61 -14.56
N THR A 63 -9.89 -11.36 -14.13
CA THR A 63 -8.77 -10.51 -14.54
C THR A 63 -7.47 -10.79 -13.78
N PRO A 64 -6.29 -10.80 -14.43
CA PRO A 64 -5.00 -11.00 -13.78
C PRO A 64 -4.46 -9.71 -13.11
N TYR A 65 -5.35 -8.88 -12.57
CA TYR A 65 -5.00 -7.61 -11.93
C TYR A 65 -6.06 -7.21 -10.90
N THR A 66 -5.62 -6.46 -9.90
CA THR A 66 -6.51 -5.72 -8.99
C THR A 66 -7.02 -4.48 -9.68
N ARG A 67 -8.32 -4.18 -9.53
CA ARG A 67 -8.89 -2.92 -10.01
C ARG A 67 -9.10 -2.00 -8.80
N SER A 68 -8.55 -0.79 -8.88
CA SER A 68 -8.88 0.33 -8.00
C SER A 68 -9.74 1.32 -8.78
N THR A 69 -10.95 1.57 -8.33
CA THR A 69 -11.90 2.47 -8.98
C THR A 69 -12.19 3.65 -8.07
N ALA A 70 -11.79 4.85 -8.50
CA ALA A 70 -12.12 6.09 -7.79
C ALA A 70 -13.64 6.24 -7.65
N ARG A 71 -14.08 6.64 -6.45
CA ARG A 71 -15.46 6.96 -6.09
C ARG A 71 -15.51 8.38 -5.53
N GLU A 72 -16.70 8.86 -5.19
CA GLU A 72 -16.90 10.23 -4.71
C GLU A 72 -16.05 10.57 -3.47
N ALA A 73 -16.02 9.66 -2.48
CA ALA A 73 -15.39 9.87 -1.18
C ALA A 73 -14.28 8.84 -0.87
N GLY A 74 -13.67 8.26 -1.91
CA GLY A 74 -12.54 7.35 -1.79
C GLY A 74 -12.39 6.47 -3.02
N TRP A 75 -12.14 5.18 -2.85
CA TRP A 75 -11.99 4.24 -3.96
C TRP A 75 -12.39 2.81 -3.59
N GLN A 76 -12.81 2.05 -4.60
CA GLN A 76 -13.25 0.67 -4.47
C GLN A 76 -12.19 -0.29 -5.03
N TRP A 77 -11.79 -1.28 -4.24
CA TRP A 77 -11.01 -2.40 -4.75
C TRP A 77 -11.91 -3.51 -5.28
N ARG A 78 -11.39 -4.22 -6.27
CA ARG A 78 -11.90 -5.49 -6.78
C ARG A 78 -10.72 -6.43 -7.00
N ILE A 79 -10.73 -7.56 -6.30
CA ILE A 79 -9.66 -8.57 -6.28
C ILE A 79 -10.26 -9.93 -6.67
N PRO A 80 -10.05 -10.39 -7.91
CA PRO A 80 -10.53 -11.69 -8.36
C PRO A 80 -9.76 -12.84 -7.68
N LEU A 81 -10.46 -13.81 -7.13
CA LEU A 81 -9.92 -15.08 -6.63
C LEU A 81 -10.55 -16.24 -7.40
N GLN A 82 -10.03 -17.47 -7.21
CA GLN A 82 -10.46 -18.63 -8.00
C GLN A 82 -11.96 -18.95 -7.90
N HIS A 83 -12.61 -18.70 -6.74
CA HIS A 83 -14.02 -19.04 -6.49
C HIS A 83 -14.91 -17.87 -6.07
N ARG A 84 -14.34 -16.66 -5.89
CA ARG A 84 -15.08 -15.47 -5.48
C ARG A 84 -14.32 -14.20 -5.87
N THR A 85 -14.97 -13.05 -5.82
CA THR A 85 -14.31 -11.75 -5.94
C THR A 85 -14.35 -11.05 -4.59
N GLY A 86 -13.20 -10.56 -4.12
CA GLY A 86 -13.12 -9.71 -2.94
C GLY A 86 -13.32 -8.25 -3.33
N ASN A 87 -14.27 -7.57 -2.69
CA ASN A 87 -14.56 -6.16 -2.95
C ASN A 87 -14.52 -5.35 -1.67
N GLY A 88 -14.25 -4.07 -1.81
CA GLY A 88 -14.44 -3.14 -0.73
C GLY A 88 -14.27 -1.70 -1.14
N TYR A 89 -14.96 -0.82 -0.44
CA TYR A 89 -14.90 0.61 -0.64
C TYR A 89 -14.12 1.20 0.53
N VAL A 90 -12.93 1.74 0.25
CA VAL A 90 -12.15 2.57 1.18
C VAL A 90 -12.64 4.00 1.04
N TYR A 91 -13.03 4.63 2.14
CA TYR A 91 -13.62 5.97 2.14
C TYR A 91 -13.22 6.78 3.36
N SER A 92 -13.44 8.08 3.27
CA SER A 92 -13.26 9.02 4.36
C SER A 92 -14.60 9.38 4.99
N SER A 93 -14.73 9.14 6.30
CA SER A 93 -15.95 9.39 7.06
C SER A 93 -16.31 10.88 7.20
N ALA A 94 -15.39 11.77 6.83
CA ALA A 94 -15.66 13.20 6.71
C ALA A 94 -16.49 13.57 5.47
N PHE A 95 -16.58 12.69 4.46
CA PHE A 95 -17.18 12.99 3.16
C PHE A 95 -18.36 12.09 2.79
N ILE A 96 -18.51 10.92 3.41
CA ILE A 96 -19.62 10.00 3.15
C ILE A 96 -19.99 9.20 4.41
N SER A 97 -21.26 8.80 4.54
CA SER A 97 -21.73 7.96 5.65
C SER A 97 -21.44 6.47 5.43
N ASP A 98 -21.37 5.70 6.52
CA ASP A 98 -21.20 4.25 6.47
C ASP A 98 -22.30 3.56 5.62
N ASP A 99 -23.56 4.00 5.77
CA ASP A 99 -24.71 3.44 5.04
C ASP A 99 -24.64 3.70 3.54
N GLU A 100 -24.24 4.91 3.15
CA GLU A 100 -24.09 5.29 1.75
C GLU A 100 -22.88 4.62 1.09
N ALA A 101 -21.77 4.48 1.83
CA ALA A 101 -20.62 3.71 1.37
C ALA A 101 -20.98 2.22 1.18
N ALA A 102 -21.74 1.64 2.11
CA ALA A 102 -22.22 0.26 1.99
C ALA A 102 -23.13 0.08 0.76
N ARG A 103 -24.10 0.99 0.56
CA ARG A 103 -24.98 0.96 -0.63
C ARG A 103 -24.17 1.06 -1.92
N THR A 104 -23.27 2.04 -2.00
CA THR A 104 -22.39 2.24 -3.18
C THR A 104 -21.58 0.99 -3.49
N LEU A 105 -21.01 0.33 -2.47
CA LEU A 105 -20.26 -0.90 -2.65
C LEU A 105 -21.15 -2.03 -3.20
N MET A 106 -22.33 -2.23 -2.62
CA MET A 106 -23.26 -3.28 -3.01
C MET A 106 -23.79 -3.09 -4.44
N ASP A 107 -24.06 -1.85 -4.85
CA ASP A 107 -24.51 -1.50 -6.20
C ASP A 107 -23.44 -1.74 -7.28
N ASN A 108 -22.18 -1.94 -6.88
CA ASN A 108 -21.02 -2.06 -7.77
C ASN A 108 -20.30 -3.42 -7.65
N LEU A 109 -20.99 -4.47 -7.21
CA LEU A 109 -20.46 -5.84 -7.19
C LEU A 109 -20.62 -6.50 -8.58
N ASP A 110 -19.69 -7.38 -8.95
CA ASP A 110 -19.81 -8.14 -10.21
C ASP A 110 -20.83 -9.28 -10.14
N GLY A 111 -21.31 -9.61 -8.95
CA GLY A 111 -22.15 -10.78 -8.70
C GLY A 111 -22.84 -10.71 -7.35
N GLU A 112 -23.60 -11.74 -7.04
CA GLU A 112 -24.35 -11.85 -5.78
C GLU A 112 -23.42 -11.75 -4.57
N ALA A 113 -23.78 -10.92 -3.60
CA ALA A 113 -23.03 -10.81 -2.35
C ALA A 113 -23.08 -12.13 -1.57
N LEU A 114 -21.93 -12.57 -1.06
CA LEU A 114 -21.81 -13.82 -0.29
C LEU A 114 -21.85 -13.59 1.23
N ALA A 115 -21.92 -12.34 1.65
CA ALA A 115 -22.04 -11.91 3.05
C ALA A 115 -22.51 -10.46 3.10
N ASP A 116 -22.84 -9.98 4.31
CA ASP A 116 -23.08 -8.56 4.54
C ASP A 116 -21.75 -7.75 4.51
N PRO A 117 -21.79 -6.47 4.09
CA PRO A 117 -20.63 -5.59 4.16
C PRO A 117 -20.08 -5.46 5.58
N ARG A 118 -18.80 -5.79 5.77
CA ARG A 118 -18.12 -5.66 7.05
C ARG A 118 -17.47 -4.28 7.19
N PRO A 119 -17.82 -3.48 8.21
CA PRO A 119 -17.14 -2.22 8.47
C PRO A 119 -15.75 -2.43 9.04
N ILE A 120 -14.81 -1.60 8.63
CA ILE A 120 -13.43 -1.56 9.11
C ILE A 120 -13.11 -0.09 9.39
N ARG A 121 -12.53 0.19 10.55
CA ARG A 121 -12.01 1.51 10.91
C ARG A 121 -10.51 1.44 11.03
N PHE A 122 -9.83 2.45 10.53
CA PHE A 122 -8.38 2.54 10.59
C PHE A 122 -7.95 4.01 10.65
N LYS A 123 -6.66 4.21 10.86
CA LYS A 123 -6.02 5.53 10.77
C LYS A 123 -4.74 5.39 9.97
N ALA A 124 -4.56 6.24 8.97
CA ALA A 124 -3.32 6.29 8.20
C ALA A 124 -2.19 6.85 9.07
N GLY A 125 -1.05 6.16 9.11
CA GLY A 125 0.09 6.59 9.92
C GLY A 125 0.99 5.45 10.35
N ARG A 126 1.97 5.77 11.19
CA ARG A 126 2.93 4.81 11.73
C ARG A 126 3.36 5.17 13.15
N ARG A 127 3.93 4.20 13.86
CA ARG A 127 4.68 4.44 15.09
C ARG A 127 5.95 5.22 14.75
N THR A 128 6.31 6.17 15.61
CA THR A 128 7.60 6.87 15.51
C THR A 128 8.76 5.99 15.94
N GLU A 129 8.47 4.95 16.74
CA GLU A 129 9.43 3.88 17.10
C GLU A 129 8.73 2.52 16.93
N SER A 130 9.02 1.82 15.83
CA SER A 130 8.52 0.46 15.61
C SER A 130 9.31 -0.59 16.42
N TRP A 131 10.51 -0.28 16.88
CA TRP A 131 11.23 -1.03 17.91
C TRP A 131 11.57 -0.09 19.07
N LYS A 132 11.07 -0.43 20.27
CA LYS A 132 11.36 0.29 21.52
C LYS A 132 11.69 -0.69 22.64
N GLY A 133 12.83 -0.52 23.31
CA GLY A 133 13.31 -1.46 24.33
C GLY A 133 13.43 -2.88 23.78
N ASN A 134 12.71 -3.82 24.38
CA ASN A 134 12.61 -5.21 23.91
C ASN A 134 11.29 -5.54 23.21
N CYS A 135 10.60 -4.54 22.65
CA CYS A 135 9.36 -4.70 21.91
C CYS A 135 9.55 -4.26 20.45
N VAL A 136 9.14 -5.10 19.50
CA VAL A 136 9.17 -4.82 18.06
C VAL A 136 7.77 -4.96 17.50
N ALA A 137 7.21 -3.90 16.94
CA ALA A 137 5.91 -3.92 16.28
C ALA A 137 6.04 -4.33 14.82
N ILE A 138 5.15 -5.23 14.39
CA ILE A 138 5.08 -5.71 13.00
C ILE A 138 3.62 -5.73 12.55
N GLY A 139 3.38 -5.28 11.30
CA GLY A 139 2.04 -5.16 10.74
C GLY A 139 1.28 -3.99 11.37
N LEU A 140 -0.03 -4.18 11.61
CA LEU A 140 -0.94 -3.10 12.02
C LEU A 140 -0.56 -2.43 13.35
N ALA A 141 0.24 -3.08 14.20
CA ALA A 141 0.74 -2.49 15.44
C ALA A 141 1.82 -1.42 15.20
N SER A 142 2.57 -1.56 14.09
CA SER A 142 3.63 -0.64 13.66
C SER A 142 3.07 0.53 12.84
N GLY A 143 1.99 0.32 12.08
CA GLY A 143 1.39 1.35 11.25
C GLY A 143 0.40 0.77 10.26
N PHE A 144 -0.32 1.67 9.58
CA PHE A 144 -1.25 1.28 8.53
C PHE A 144 -1.35 2.35 7.46
N LEU A 145 -1.44 1.87 6.22
CA LEU A 145 -1.72 2.63 5.02
C LEU A 145 -2.78 1.86 4.23
N GLU A 146 -3.68 2.58 3.59
CA GLU A 146 -4.73 1.98 2.77
C GLU A 146 -4.14 1.09 1.65
N PRO A 147 -4.84 0.01 1.26
CA PRO A 147 -4.29 -1.02 0.38
C PRO A 147 -4.27 -0.64 -1.11
N LEU A 148 -4.18 0.64 -1.45
CA LEU A 148 -4.26 1.13 -2.83
C LEU A 148 -3.14 0.58 -3.72
N GLU A 149 -1.97 0.34 -3.14
CA GLU A 149 -0.81 -0.26 -3.80
C GLU A 149 -0.37 -1.60 -3.16
N SER A 150 -1.31 -2.30 -2.51
CA SER A 150 -1.11 -3.67 -1.97
C SER A 150 0.11 -3.85 -1.04
N THR A 151 0.42 -2.84 -0.22
CA THR A 151 1.70 -2.76 0.51
C THR A 151 1.71 -3.40 1.90
N SER A 152 0.56 -3.72 2.50
CA SER A 152 0.51 -4.14 3.92
C SER A 152 1.31 -5.42 4.21
N ILE A 153 1.20 -6.45 3.36
CA ILE A 153 1.96 -7.70 3.52
C ILE A 153 3.45 -7.48 3.23
N TYR A 154 3.77 -6.64 2.24
CA TYR A 154 5.16 -6.24 1.98
C TYR A 154 5.80 -5.58 3.21
N LEU A 155 5.10 -4.65 3.86
CA LEU A 155 5.59 -3.95 5.05
C LEU A 155 5.83 -4.91 6.23
N VAL A 156 4.96 -5.93 6.39
CA VAL A 156 5.20 -7.03 7.35
C VAL A 156 6.48 -7.79 6.99
N GLN A 157 6.64 -8.19 5.73
CA GLN A 157 7.78 -8.98 5.29
C GLN A 157 9.11 -8.22 5.45
N ILE A 158 9.16 -6.95 5.05
CA ILE A 158 10.40 -6.16 5.14
C ILE A 158 10.78 -5.88 6.60
N ALA A 159 9.80 -5.65 7.48
CA ALA A 159 10.04 -5.52 8.92
C ALA A 159 10.63 -6.82 9.51
N ILE A 160 10.07 -7.98 9.16
CA ILE A 160 10.63 -9.28 9.58
C ILE A 160 12.06 -9.46 9.07
N ASN A 161 12.32 -9.17 7.79
CA ASN A 161 13.67 -9.28 7.22
C ASN A 161 14.67 -8.37 7.92
N ASN A 162 14.29 -7.11 8.18
CA ASN A 162 15.14 -6.15 8.89
C ASN A 162 15.40 -6.62 10.33
N LEU A 163 14.40 -7.17 11.02
CA LEU A 163 14.56 -7.71 12.37
C LEU A 163 15.53 -8.90 12.38
N VAL A 164 15.42 -9.83 11.41
CA VAL A 164 16.32 -10.98 11.31
C VAL A 164 17.77 -10.53 11.03
N GLN A 165 17.98 -9.52 10.19
CA GLN A 165 19.31 -8.97 9.90
C GLN A 165 19.91 -8.22 11.11
N LEU A 166 19.05 -7.58 11.90
CA LEU A 166 19.42 -6.81 13.08
C LEU A 166 19.11 -7.57 14.39
N TRP A 167 19.07 -8.91 14.31
CA TRP A 167 18.61 -9.73 15.42
C TRP A 167 19.45 -9.45 16.68
N PRO A 168 18.81 -9.14 17.82
CA PRO A 168 19.56 -8.76 19.01
C PRO A 168 20.30 -9.98 19.57
N ARG A 169 21.46 -9.74 20.18
CA ARG A 169 22.15 -10.74 20.99
C ARG A 169 21.53 -10.75 22.41
N LYS A 170 22.34 -10.98 23.45
CA LYS A 170 21.86 -10.97 24.85
C LYS A 170 21.35 -9.61 25.33
N ALA A 171 21.74 -8.51 24.68
CA ALA A 171 21.33 -7.17 25.04
C ALA A 171 20.57 -6.52 23.87
N MET A 172 19.59 -5.68 24.23
CA MET A 172 18.92 -4.78 23.29
C MET A 172 19.88 -3.63 22.97
N ASP A 173 20.64 -3.76 21.89
CA ASP A 173 21.63 -2.78 21.46
C ASP A 173 20.94 -1.55 20.83
N PRO A 174 21.11 -0.35 21.40
CA PRO A 174 20.52 0.88 20.85
C PRO A 174 20.92 1.16 19.40
N VAL A 175 22.08 0.68 18.95
CA VAL A 175 22.53 0.85 17.55
C VAL A 175 21.65 0.05 16.59
N LEU A 176 21.31 -1.19 16.94
CA LEU A 176 20.44 -2.05 16.13
C LEU A 176 19.00 -1.51 16.11
N ILE A 177 18.49 -1.08 17.26
CA ILE A 177 17.16 -0.47 17.40
C ILE A 177 17.04 0.77 16.50
N LYS A 178 18.03 1.67 16.57
CA LYS A 178 18.07 2.88 15.76
C LYS A 178 18.07 2.56 14.26
N GLU A 179 18.85 1.58 13.83
CA GLU A 179 18.89 1.20 12.42
C GLU A 179 17.60 0.54 11.95
N PHE A 180 16.99 -0.33 12.76
CA PHE A 180 15.69 -0.92 12.44
C PHE A 180 14.62 0.14 12.25
N ASN A 181 14.50 1.08 13.20
CA ASN A 181 13.55 2.18 13.11
C ASN A 181 13.82 3.02 11.85
N ARG A 182 15.09 3.39 11.58
CA ARG A 182 15.44 4.12 10.35
C ARG A 182 14.99 3.37 9.08
N LEU A 183 15.18 2.05 9.01
CA LEU A 183 14.80 1.26 7.84
C LEU A 183 13.28 1.18 7.67
N VAL A 184 12.54 0.88 8.74
CA VAL A 184 11.06 0.79 8.71
C VAL A 184 10.43 2.14 8.40
N ASP A 185 10.92 3.22 9.01
CA ASP A 185 10.46 4.59 8.78
C ASP A 185 10.59 4.98 7.30
N ASN A 186 11.74 4.66 6.69
CA ASN A 186 11.97 4.91 5.27
C ASN A 186 11.01 4.12 4.36
N GLU A 187 10.60 2.91 4.74
CA GLU A 187 9.62 2.14 3.97
C GLU A 187 8.24 2.79 4.05
N TYR A 188 7.77 3.14 5.24
CA TYR A 188 6.47 3.79 5.40
C TYR A 188 6.42 5.17 4.75
N ASP A 189 7.44 6.02 4.93
CA ASP A 189 7.45 7.38 4.38
C ASP A 189 7.42 7.36 2.84
N ARG A 190 8.10 6.39 2.22
CA ARG A 190 8.07 6.21 0.76
C ARG A 190 6.74 5.68 0.25
N VAL A 191 6.12 4.75 0.99
CA VAL A 191 4.78 4.27 0.63
C VAL A 191 3.76 5.39 0.79
N ARG A 192 3.83 6.15 1.89
CA ARG A 192 3.00 7.33 2.12
C ARG A 192 3.08 8.31 0.95
N ASP A 193 4.29 8.74 0.57
CA ASP A 193 4.46 9.71 -0.51
C ASP A 193 3.90 9.19 -1.85
N PHE A 194 4.07 7.90 -2.14
CA PHE A 194 3.51 7.29 -3.34
C PHE A 194 1.98 7.25 -3.30
N LEU A 195 1.38 6.91 -2.16
CA LEU A 195 -0.09 6.94 -1.98
C LEU A 195 -0.65 8.35 -2.08
N ILE A 196 0.02 9.34 -1.47
CA ILE A 196 -0.37 10.75 -1.56
C ILE A 196 -0.39 11.20 -3.03
N LEU A 197 0.58 10.77 -3.85
CA LEU A 197 0.59 11.09 -5.28
C LEU A 197 -0.74 10.70 -5.95
N HIS A 198 -1.29 9.52 -5.65
CA HIS A 198 -2.55 9.07 -6.25
C HIS A 198 -3.71 10.03 -5.98
N TYR A 199 -3.76 10.60 -4.78
CA TYR A 199 -4.77 11.56 -4.39
C TYR A 199 -4.46 12.98 -4.84
N HIS A 200 -3.18 13.38 -4.90
CA HIS A 200 -2.78 14.76 -5.17
C HIS A 200 -2.72 15.08 -6.67
N ALA A 201 -2.23 14.13 -7.48
CA ALA A 201 -2.10 14.25 -8.93
C ALA A 201 -3.44 14.09 -9.68
N ASN A 202 -4.58 14.43 -9.08
CA ASN A 202 -5.89 14.23 -9.69
C ASN A 202 -6.38 15.49 -10.43
N THR A 203 -7.26 15.30 -11.41
CA THR A 203 -7.94 16.38 -12.16
C THR A 203 -9.45 16.44 -11.88
N ARG A 204 -9.93 15.74 -10.85
CA ARG A 204 -11.36 15.57 -10.53
C ARG A 204 -11.89 16.78 -9.75
N ASP A 205 -12.97 17.38 -10.22
CA ASP A 205 -13.66 18.52 -9.59
C ASP A 205 -15.07 18.17 -9.08
N ASP A 206 -15.49 16.92 -9.29
CA ASP A 206 -16.83 16.39 -9.04
C ASP A 206 -17.10 16.03 -7.57
N ALA A 207 -16.08 15.90 -6.71
CA ALA A 207 -16.28 15.64 -5.28
C ALA A 207 -15.31 16.41 -4.38
N GLU A 208 -15.75 16.68 -3.15
CA GLU A 208 -15.00 17.50 -2.20
C GLU A 208 -13.71 16.85 -1.72
N LEU A 209 -13.69 15.52 -1.54
CA LEU A 209 -12.47 14.77 -1.23
C LEU A 209 -11.38 15.05 -2.27
N TRP A 210 -11.69 14.94 -3.56
CA TRP A 210 -10.71 15.09 -4.64
C TRP A 210 -10.22 16.53 -4.78
N ARG A 211 -11.09 17.52 -4.54
CA ARG A 211 -10.68 18.93 -4.46
C ARG A 211 -9.72 19.13 -3.29
N TYR A 212 -10.08 18.65 -2.10
CA TYR A 212 -9.24 18.73 -0.90
C TYR A 212 -7.85 18.13 -1.14
N THR A 213 -7.76 16.90 -1.65
CA THR A 213 -6.46 16.23 -1.80
C THR A 213 -5.61 16.80 -2.93
N ARG A 214 -6.22 17.43 -3.94
CA ARG A 214 -5.48 18.17 -4.97
C ARG A 214 -4.85 19.45 -4.42
N GLU A 215 -5.50 20.10 -3.47
CA GLU A 215 -5.12 21.43 -2.97
C GLU A 215 -4.32 21.38 -1.66
N MET A 216 -4.31 20.23 -0.96
CA MET A 216 -3.52 20.06 0.27
C MET A 216 -2.02 20.19 0.01
N SER A 217 -1.29 20.69 1.00
CA SER A 217 0.17 20.62 0.98
C SER A 217 0.64 19.17 1.13
N VAL A 218 1.70 18.81 0.43
CA VAL A 218 2.31 17.48 0.47
C VAL A 218 3.69 17.53 1.14
N PRO A 219 4.25 16.40 1.59
CA PRO A 219 5.62 16.36 2.10
C PRO A 219 6.63 16.88 1.06
N ASP A 220 7.65 17.60 1.51
CA ASP A 220 8.72 18.15 0.64
C ASP A 220 9.39 17.07 -0.23
N SER A 221 9.51 15.85 0.31
CA SER A 221 10.06 14.69 -0.41
C SER A 221 9.22 14.29 -1.64
N LEU A 222 7.90 14.42 -1.55
CA LEU A 222 7.00 14.19 -2.68
C LEU A 222 7.01 15.39 -3.64
N GLN A 223 6.98 16.61 -3.10
CA GLN A 223 6.99 17.84 -3.90
C GLN A 223 8.24 17.91 -4.79
N ASP A 224 9.44 17.68 -4.23
CA ASP A 224 10.69 17.61 -5.00
C ASP A 224 10.61 16.61 -6.16
N LYS A 225 10.03 15.43 -5.90
CA LYS A 225 9.89 14.39 -6.92
C LYS A 225 8.93 14.80 -8.03
N ILE A 226 7.80 15.42 -7.69
CA ILE A 226 6.84 15.96 -8.67
C ILE A 226 7.51 17.05 -9.51
N ASP A 227 8.24 17.97 -8.88
CA ASP A 227 8.86 19.09 -9.58
C ASP A 227 9.99 18.64 -10.51
N ARG A 228 10.81 17.66 -10.11
CA ARG A 228 11.85 17.07 -10.98
C ARG A 228 11.25 16.32 -12.17
N PHE A 229 10.18 15.57 -11.94
CA PHE A 229 9.47 14.89 -13.01
C PHE A 229 8.83 15.89 -13.99
N ARG A 230 8.14 16.92 -13.47
CA ARG A 230 7.56 17.99 -14.30
C ARG A 230 8.64 18.73 -15.07
N HIS A 231 9.81 18.99 -14.48
CA HIS A 231 10.87 19.71 -15.16
C HIS A 231 11.45 18.96 -16.36
N ARG A 232 11.79 17.67 -16.21
CA ARG A 232 12.51 16.93 -17.26
C ARG A 232 12.28 15.41 -17.31
N GLY A 233 11.25 14.92 -16.63
CA GLY A 233 10.97 13.49 -16.49
C GLY A 233 11.97 12.75 -15.58
N ASP A 234 12.69 13.50 -14.73
CA ASP A 234 13.68 12.92 -13.83
C ASP A 234 13.01 12.31 -12.60
N ILE A 235 13.31 11.04 -12.34
CA ILE A 235 12.79 10.29 -11.19
C ILE A 235 13.99 9.76 -10.41
N PRO A 236 14.34 10.38 -9.28
CA PRO A 236 15.46 9.92 -8.47
C PRO A 236 15.29 8.47 -8.01
N PHE A 237 16.36 7.70 -8.17
CA PHE A 237 16.46 6.34 -7.66
C PHE A 237 16.78 6.35 -6.16
N TYR A 238 15.96 5.68 -5.36
CA TYR A 238 16.27 5.42 -3.96
C TYR A 238 16.99 4.09 -3.82
N ARG A 239 18.02 4.04 -2.96
CA ARG A 239 18.75 2.79 -2.65
C ARG A 239 17.91 1.76 -1.89
N SER A 240 16.84 2.21 -1.25
CA SER A 240 15.91 1.39 -0.46
C SER A 240 14.49 1.83 -0.80
N GLY A 241 13.46 1.08 -0.44
CA GLY A 241 12.06 1.41 -0.73
C GLY A 241 11.44 0.59 -1.86
N LEU A 242 10.14 0.35 -1.71
CA LEU A 242 9.34 -0.49 -2.61
C LEU A 242 9.27 0.03 -4.06
N PHE A 243 8.97 1.32 -4.25
CA PHE A 243 8.60 1.86 -5.56
C PHE A 243 9.80 2.31 -6.38
N ALA A 244 10.13 1.51 -7.39
CA ALA A 244 11.17 1.80 -8.38
C ALA A 244 10.70 2.87 -9.40
N PRO A 245 11.63 3.47 -10.20
CA PRO A 245 11.27 4.49 -11.18
C PRO A 245 10.12 4.13 -12.12
N PRO A 246 9.98 2.89 -12.64
CA PRO A 246 8.84 2.53 -13.50
C PRO A 246 7.46 2.74 -12.86
N SER A 247 7.32 2.53 -11.54
CA SER A 247 6.08 2.77 -10.81
C SER A 247 5.72 4.26 -10.82
N TRP A 248 6.69 5.12 -10.50
CA TRP A 248 6.51 6.57 -10.54
C TRP A 248 6.19 7.09 -11.94
N VAL A 249 6.91 6.62 -12.98
CA VAL A 249 6.60 6.97 -14.38
C VAL A 249 5.15 6.62 -14.71
N SER A 250 4.73 5.39 -14.38
CA SER A 250 3.40 4.87 -14.72
C SER A 250 2.29 5.67 -14.07
N VAL A 251 2.41 5.96 -12.77
CA VAL A 251 1.39 6.71 -12.01
C VAL A 251 1.38 8.18 -12.42
N MET A 252 2.54 8.84 -12.51
CA MET A 252 2.61 10.25 -12.88
C MET A 252 2.05 10.49 -14.28
N PHE A 253 2.49 9.74 -15.30
CA PHE A 253 1.93 9.86 -16.65
C PHE A 253 0.46 9.42 -16.71
N GLY A 254 0.11 8.32 -16.04
CA GLY A 254 -1.26 7.80 -16.00
C GLY A 254 -2.26 8.79 -15.39
N GLN A 255 -1.79 9.63 -14.47
CA GLN A 255 -2.58 10.70 -13.85
C GLN A 255 -2.40 12.06 -14.52
N GLY A 256 -1.81 12.09 -15.71
CA GLY A 256 -1.75 13.28 -16.55
C GLY A 256 -0.62 14.26 -16.22
N LEU A 257 0.29 13.93 -15.29
CA LEU A 257 1.53 14.70 -15.15
C LEU A 257 2.38 14.48 -16.39
N LYS A 258 2.76 15.58 -17.02
CA LYS A 258 3.62 15.58 -18.20
C LYS A 258 4.88 16.38 -17.92
N PRO A 259 6.07 15.85 -18.22
CA PRO A 259 7.29 16.64 -18.24
C PRO A 259 7.19 17.78 -19.26
N GLU A 260 7.68 18.95 -18.87
CA GLU A 260 7.85 20.14 -19.71
C GLU A 260 9.13 20.06 -20.55
N GLY A 261 10.10 19.26 -20.09
CA GLY A 261 11.35 18.99 -20.78
C GLY A 261 11.73 17.51 -20.75
N HIS A 262 12.93 17.21 -21.24
CA HIS A 262 13.52 15.87 -21.22
C HIS A 262 15.02 15.94 -20.90
N ASP A 263 15.62 14.79 -20.62
CA ASP A 263 17.05 14.70 -20.38
C ASP A 263 17.87 15.05 -21.64
N ARG A 264 18.77 16.04 -21.55
CA ARG A 264 19.62 16.44 -22.70
C ARG A 264 20.42 15.30 -23.33
N LEU A 265 20.71 14.22 -22.60
CA LEU A 265 21.38 13.05 -23.17
C LEU A 265 20.54 12.38 -24.27
N THR A 266 19.21 12.56 -24.27
CA THR A 266 18.35 12.04 -25.34
C THR A 266 18.54 12.78 -26.66
N GLU A 267 19.04 14.03 -26.66
CA GLU A 267 19.34 14.80 -27.88
C GLU A 267 20.47 14.16 -28.72
N ARG A 268 21.24 13.24 -28.12
CA ARG A 268 22.28 12.47 -28.84
C ARG A 268 21.70 11.32 -29.66
N LEU A 269 20.41 11.01 -29.50
CA LEU A 269 19.75 9.91 -30.19
C LEU A 269 18.98 10.47 -31.40
N LYS A 270 19.15 9.84 -32.57
CA LYS A 270 18.29 10.15 -33.72
C LYS A 270 16.88 9.64 -33.45
N LEU A 271 15.88 10.42 -33.84
CA LEU A 271 14.48 10.08 -33.59
C LEU A 271 14.09 8.75 -34.25
N GLU A 272 14.61 8.49 -35.46
CA GLU A 272 14.37 7.27 -36.22
C GLU A 272 14.90 6.03 -35.46
N ASP A 273 16.08 6.14 -34.84
CA ASP A 273 16.66 5.06 -34.03
C ASP A 273 15.80 4.76 -32.80
N VAL A 274 15.25 5.80 -32.15
CA VAL A 274 14.36 5.66 -30.99
C VAL A 274 13.05 5.00 -31.40
N GLN A 275 12.43 5.46 -32.48
CA GLN A 275 11.18 4.89 -33.01
C GLN A 275 11.36 3.42 -33.38
N GLN A 276 12.46 3.06 -34.05
CA GLN A 276 12.74 1.67 -34.42
C GLN A 276 12.93 0.77 -33.19
N ARG A 277 13.59 1.28 -32.13
CA ARG A 277 13.75 0.56 -30.86
C ARG A 277 12.41 0.35 -30.17
N LEU A 278 11.56 1.37 -30.12
CA LEU A 278 10.22 1.28 -29.52
C LEU A 278 9.32 0.30 -30.29
N GLU A 279 9.35 0.32 -31.62
CA GLU A 279 8.59 -0.61 -32.45
C GLU A 279 9.08 -2.06 -32.27
N THR A 280 10.40 -2.24 -32.14
CA THR A 280 10.98 -3.55 -31.82
C THR A 280 10.51 -4.05 -30.45
N LEU A 281 10.48 -3.17 -29.43
CA LEU A 281 9.99 -3.51 -28.11
C LEU A 281 8.49 -3.86 -28.14
N ARG A 282 7.67 -3.06 -28.82
CA ARG A 282 6.23 -3.28 -29.00
C ARG A 282 5.95 -4.66 -29.60
N ARG A 283 6.64 -5.01 -30.70
CA ARG A 283 6.50 -6.31 -31.35
C ARG A 283 6.94 -7.47 -30.47
N LYS A 284 8.05 -7.31 -29.72
CA LYS A 284 8.49 -8.32 -28.75
C LYS A 284 7.46 -8.56 -27.65
N ILE A 285 6.83 -7.51 -27.14
CA ILE A 285 5.75 -7.61 -26.14
C ILE A 285 4.54 -8.31 -26.76
N SER A 286 4.08 -7.85 -27.93
CA SER A 286 2.91 -8.40 -28.61
C SER A 286 3.06 -9.90 -28.90
N ASN A 287 4.19 -10.30 -29.51
CA ASN A 287 4.48 -11.71 -29.79
C ASN A 287 4.50 -12.59 -28.52
N ARG A 288 4.88 -12.04 -27.36
CA ARG A 288 4.87 -12.77 -26.09
C ARG A 288 3.46 -12.88 -25.51
N VAL A 289 2.67 -11.81 -25.59
CA VAL A 289 1.28 -11.81 -25.15
C VAL A 289 0.46 -12.80 -25.98
N ASP A 290 0.62 -12.81 -27.30
CA ASP A 290 -0.10 -13.72 -28.21
C ASP A 290 0.23 -15.20 -27.94
N ALA A 291 1.42 -15.47 -27.39
CA ALA A 291 1.87 -16.83 -27.06
C ALA A 291 1.47 -17.28 -25.65
N MET A 292 0.92 -16.39 -24.80
CA MET A 292 0.54 -16.73 -23.44
C MET A 292 -0.87 -17.35 -23.37
N PRO A 293 -1.09 -18.35 -22.48
CA PRO A 293 -2.44 -18.79 -22.18
C PRO A 293 -3.23 -17.66 -21.51
N THR A 294 -4.55 -17.76 -21.55
CA THR A 294 -5.41 -16.87 -20.75
C THR A 294 -5.17 -17.08 -19.26
N HIS A 295 -5.48 -16.07 -18.43
CA HIS A 295 -5.32 -16.18 -16.98
C HIS A 295 -6.07 -17.38 -16.40
N ASP A 296 -7.33 -17.56 -16.81
CA ASP A 296 -8.19 -18.66 -16.38
C ASP A 296 -7.62 -20.03 -16.76
N GLN A 297 -7.11 -20.17 -18.00
CA GLN A 297 -6.44 -21.40 -18.43
C GLN A 297 -5.18 -21.69 -17.58
N PHE A 298 -4.31 -20.70 -17.40
CA PHE A 298 -3.10 -20.88 -16.60
C PHE A 298 -3.38 -21.28 -15.16
N VAL A 299 -4.36 -20.62 -14.51
CA VAL A 299 -4.74 -20.91 -13.13
C VAL A 299 -5.27 -22.34 -13.01
N ARG A 300 -6.17 -22.77 -13.90
CA ARG A 300 -6.68 -24.16 -13.90
C ARG A 300 -5.55 -25.18 -14.03
N ASP A 301 -4.63 -24.96 -14.95
CA ASP A 301 -3.58 -25.93 -15.28
C ASP A 301 -2.46 -25.99 -14.23
N TYR A 302 -2.12 -24.85 -13.60
CA TYR A 302 -0.98 -24.75 -12.68
C TYR A 302 -1.35 -24.87 -11.20
N CYS A 303 -2.43 -24.22 -10.77
CA CYS A 303 -2.77 -24.09 -9.35
C CYS A 303 -4.28 -24.13 -9.07
N GLY A 304 -5.04 -24.80 -9.93
CA GLY A 304 -6.49 -24.93 -9.78
C GLY A 304 -6.84 -25.56 -8.44
N VAL A 305 -7.60 -24.81 -7.63
CA VAL A 305 -8.12 -25.32 -6.37
C VAL A 305 -9.24 -26.30 -6.69
N LYS A 306 -9.14 -27.52 -6.15
CA LYS A 306 -10.24 -28.49 -6.23
C LYS A 306 -11.42 -27.94 -5.45
N GLU A 307 -12.61 -27.96 -6.03
CA GLU A 307 -13.84 -27.64 -5.29
C GLU A 307 -13.86 -28.49 -4.02
N ALA A 308 -14.09 -27.85 -2.87
CA ALA A 308 -14.33 -28.58 -1.64
C ALA A 308 -15.63 -29.37 -1.84
N ALA A 309 -15.52 -30.70 -1.74
CA ALA A 309 -16.64 -31.63 -1.86
C ALA A 309 -17.71 -31.37 -0.78
#